data_AF-A0A9P9PRZ0-F1
#
_entry.id   AF-A0A9P9PRZ0-F1
#
_cell.length_a   1.000
_cell.length_b   1.000
_cell.length_c   1.000
_cell.angle_alpha   90.00
_cell.angle_beta   90.00
_cell.angle_gamma   90.00
#
_symmetry.space_group_name_H-M   'P 1'
#
loop_
_entity.id
_entity.type
_entity.pdbx_description
1 polymer ?
#
loop_
_entity_poly.entity_id
_entity_poly.type
_entity_poly.pdbx_seq_one_letter_code
_entity_poly.pdbx_strand_id
1 'polypeptide(L)'
;MDLLDLPPEVFEHIMTELVESTPVAETWKLRAVCLRIPDAHDVHAELPKKVEMMAGYPYKELSANTVAQKWKVLVRLCEGLATTIQRLSFFGVRNGLQQIIWLDDNSYLCNSRELDIIERTFGVEDEAVASLAICDVALVKKTLLNIPVNTSFGLYSDPLKAAVVLGNLKMIDAIMDVLTSDESKSQAERKALVLSDSSSVFRVKTALLAAISQGRLTFFRRLLDFLLEHVMRPSNDMYTELLSFAIKYRDDPAYLTAIFDIVAKDQNLRKHRVSSRLFDLACRRKAKKCIVSLIKDGGMKADYYRLILSKQATQSENSPLFMVVRSRSVTNITAVLAAGADIDLMVHHQQKKKTYTALEYAADNIKEPVHRNAHLLDCLLEHGATLPRLSVWPSRRIMYDKFRDVKYSREGVWAPEYKEFRKK
;
A
#
# COMPACT_ATOMS: atom_id res chain seq x y z
N MET A 1 -42.83 9.51 -8.66
CA MET A 1 -42.35 8.53 -9.65
C MET A 1 -40.85 8.69 -9.64
N ASP A 2 -40.12 7.69 -9.18
CA ASP A 2 -38.66 7.84 -9.05
C ASP A 2 -38.05 7.85 -10.45
N LEU A 3 -36.97 8.64 -10.64
CA LEU A 3 -36.31 8.77 -11.95
C LEU A 3 -35.82 7.42 -12.53
N LEU A 4 -35.72 6.39 -11.69
CA LEU A 4 -35.33 5.04 -12.07
C LEU A 4 -36.49 4.18 -12.59
N ASP A 5 -37.74 4.65 -12.45
CA ASP A 5 -38.93 3.96 -12.95
C ASP A 5 -39.25 4.29 -14.42
N LEU A 6 -38.49 5.22 -15.02
CA LEU A 6 -38.70 5.61 -16.41
C LEU A 6 -38.13 4.54 -17.36
N PRO A 7 -38.83 4.26 -18.49
CA PRO A 7 -38.27 3.47 -19.57
C PRO A 7 -36.90 4.03 -20.01
N PRO A 8 -35.90 3.20 -20.31
CA PRO A 8 -34.54 3.63 -20.66
C PRO A 8 -34.52 4.68 -21.77
N GLU A 9 -35.43 4.59 -22.75
CA GLU A 9 -35.55 5.50 -23.89
C GLU A 9 -36.03 6.88 -23.45
N VAL A 10 -36.94 6.95 -22.48
CA VAL A 10 -37.47 8.21 -21.92
C VAL A 10 -36.43 8.87 -21.02
N PHE A 11 -35.73 8.07 -20.21
CA PHE A 11 -34.60 8.56 -19.42
C PHE A 11 -33.47 9.09 -20.32
N GLU A 12 -33.15 8.39 -21.41
CA GLU A 12 -32.15 8.83 -22.39
C GLU A 12 -32.60 10.10 -23.12
N HIS A 13 -33.89 10.24 -23.45
CA HIS A 13 -34.44 11.44 -24.08
C HIS A 13 -34.42 12.65 -23.13
N ILE A 14 -34.88 12.48 -21.88
CA ILE A 14 -34.84 13.53 -20.84
C ILE A 14 -33.40 13.95 -20.55
N MET A 15 -32.47 12.98 -20.45
CA MET A 15 -31.06 13.30 -20.30
C MET A 15 -30.53 14.03 -21.53
N THR A 16 -30.93 13.66 -22.75
CA THR A 16 -30.51 14.36 -23.97
C THR A 16 -31.04 15.79 -24.02
N GLU A 17 -32.31 16.01 -23.67
CA GLU A 17 -32.94 17.34 -23.63
C GLU A 17 -32.37 18.23 -22.52
N LEU A 18 -32.12 17.68 -21.31
CA LEU A 18 -31.36 18.37 -20.28
C LEU A 18 -29.98 18.72 -20.84
N VAL A 19 -29.27 17.77 -21.43
CA VAL A 19 -27.90 17.99 -21.91
C VAL A 19 -27.80 19.03 -23.02
N GLU A 20 -28.78 19.11 -23.91
CA GLU A 20 -28.83 20.14 -24.95
C GLU A 20 -29.14 21.53 -24.40
N SER A 21 -29.81 21.62 -23.25
CA SER A 21 -30.22 22.88 -22.63
C SER A 21 -29.33 23.32 -21.45
N THR A 22 -28.46 22.45 -20.95
CA THR A 22 -27.81 22.66 -19.65
C THR A 22 -26.28 22.89 -19.79
N PRO A 23 -25.74 24.05 -19.35
CA PRO A 23 -24.31 24.38 -19.41
C PRO A 23 -23.40 23.37 -18.68
N VAL A 24 -22.12 23.26 -19.06
CA VAL A 24 -21.10 22.35 -18.46
C VAL A 24 -21.08 22.39 -16.92
N ALA A 25 -21.32 23.56 -16.33
CA ALA A 25 -21.38 23.77 -14.88
C ALA A 25 -22.49 22.95 -14.19
N GLU A 26 -23.61 22.72 -14.86
CA GLU A 26 -24.71 21.92 -14.34
C GLU A 26 -24.56 20.43 -14.68
N THR A 27 -23.81 20.11 -15.74
CA THR A 27 -23.49 18.74 -16.13
C THR A 27 -22.69 17.98 -15.10
N TRP A 28 -21.78 18.68 -14.43
CA TRP A 28 -21.02 18.18 -13.29
C TRP A 28 -21.92 17.69 -12.14
N LYS A 29 -23.16 18.19 -12.07
CA LYS A 29 -24.16 17.82 -11.07
C LYS A 29 -24.71 16.41 -11.23
N LEU A 30 -24.56 15.77 -12.40
CA LEU A 30 -25.51 14.72 -12.79
C LEU A 30 -25.14 13.25 -12.54
N ARG A 31 -23.94 12.83 -12.08
CA ARG A 31 -23.81 11.38 -11.73
C ARG A 31 -22.69 10.88 -10.81
N ALA A 32 -21.48 11.44 -10.79
CA ALA A 32 -20.37 10.82 -10.05
C ALA A 32 -19.65 11.75 -9.06
N VAL A 33 -19.54 13.04 -9.40
CA VAL A 33 -18.89 14.06 -8.57
C VAL A 33 -19.85 14.57 -7.49
N CYS A 34 -21.09 14.91 -7.85
CA CYS A 34 -22.06 15.48 -6.91
C CYS A 34 -22.74 14.52 -5.93
N LEU A 35 -22.60 13.20 -6.06
CA LEU A 35 -23.04 12.29 -4.99
C LEU A 35 -22.28 12.50 -3.66
N ARG A 36 -21.23 13.33 -3.65
CA ARG A 36 -20.38 13.58 -2.47
C ARG A 36 -19.96 15.04 -2.27
N ILE A 37 -20.44 15.97 -3.09
CA ILE A 37 -20.29 17.42 -2.89
C ILE A 37 -21.63 17.92 -2.34
N PRO A 38 -21.68 18.40 -1.08
CA PRO A 38 -22.95 18.81 -0.46
C PRO A 38 -23.59 20.01 -1.14
N ASP A 39 -22.80 20.94 -1.68
CA ASP A 39 -23.29 22.09 -2.44
C ASP A 39 -22.46 22.33 -3.72
N ALA A 40 -23.15 22.45 -4.86
CA ALA A 40 -22.53 22.74 -6.14
C ALA A 40 -21.90 24.15 -6.19
N HIS A 41 -22.27 25.05 -5.28
CA HIS A 41 -21.70 26.38 -5.14
C HIS A 41 -20.28 26.37 -4.53
N ASP A 42 -19.83 25.26 -3.95
CA ASP A 42 -18.51 25.17 -3.33
C ASP A 42 -17.39 24.81 -4.31
N VAL A 43 -17.69 24.71 -5.61
CA VAL A 43 -16.71 24.41 -6.65
C VAL A 43 -16.08 25.70 -7.17
N HIS A 44 -14.75 25.77 -7.19
CA HIS A 44 -14.01 26.89 -7.76
C HIS A 44 -14.49 27.21 -9.19
N ALA A 45 -14.82 28.48 -9.46
CA ALA A 45 -15.48 28.91 -10.70
C ALA A 45 -14.69 28.60 -11.99
N GLU A 46 -13.38 28.47 -11.89
CA GLU A 46 -12.50 28.14 -13.03
C GLU A 46 -12.45 26.64 -13.35
N LEU A 47 -12.84 25.75 -12.44
CA LEU A 47 -12.77 24.31 -12.65
C LEU A 47 -13.73 23.81 -13.76
N PRO A 48 -15.02 24.22 -13.81
CA PRO A 48 -15.89 23.87 -14.91
C PRO A 48 -15.37 24.35 -16.27
N LYS A 49 -14.84 25.58 -16.33
CA LYS A 49 -14.23 26.14 -17.54
C LYS A 49 -13.02 25.32 -17.98
N LYS A 50 -12.17 24.91 -17.03
CA LYS A 50 -11.01 24.05 -17.30
C LYS A 50 -11.42 22.72 -17.89
N VAL A 51 -12.48 22.10 -17.38
CA VAL A 51 -12.96 20.82 -17.91
C VAL A 51 -13.70 20.96 -19.22
N GLU A 52 -14.39 22.06 -19.47
CA GLU A 52 -14.91 22.38 -20.80
C GLU A 52 -13.78 22.48 -21.85
N MET A 53 -12.69 23.18 -21.51
CA MET A 53 -11.49 23.24 -22.35
C MET A 53 -10.88 21.85 -22.57
N MET A 54 -10.75 21.04 -21.52
CA MET A 54 -10.29 19.66 -21.60
C MET A 54 -11.19 18.77 -22.47
N ALA A 55 -12.51 19.02 -22.50
CA ALA A 55 -13.45 18.27 -23.34
C ALA A 55 -13.38 18.72 -24.82
N GLY A 56 -13.10 20.00 -25.08
CA GLY A 56 -12.91 20.53 -26.43
C GLY A 56 -11.81 19.81 -27.21
N TYR A 57 -10.71 19.44 -26.55
CA TYR A 57 -9.61 18.70 -27.15
C TYR A 57 -10.03 17.33 -27.75
N PRO A 58 -10.54 16.36 -26.97
CA PRO A 58 -10.95 15.07 -27.49
C PRO A 58 -12.15 15.17 -28.43
N TYR A 59 -13.01 16.20 -28.32
CA TYR A 59 -14.05 16.40 -29.33
C TYR A 59 -13.46 16.59 -30.73
N LYS A 60 -12.44 17.45 -30.83
CA LYS A 60 -11.74 17.72 -32.08
C LYS A 60 -11.00 16.49 -32.58
N GLU A 61 -10.23 15.83 -31.70
CA GLU A 61 -9.38 14.70 -32.07
C GLU A 61 -10.16 13.43 -32.44
N LEU A 62 -11.27 13.16 -31.76
CA LEU A 62 -12.13 12.01 -32.06
C LEU A 62 -13.19 12.32 -33.12
N SER A 63 -13.18 13.52 -33.70
CA SER A 63 -14.20 13.99 -34.65
C SER A 63 -15.63 13.82 -34.09
N ALA A 64 -15.82 14.13 -32.80
CA ALA A 64 -17.12 14.05 -32.12
C ALA A 64 -18.01 15.21 -32.58
N ASN A 65 -18.70 15.01 -33.70
CA ASN A 65 -19.49 16.05 -34.36
C ASN A 65 -20.93 16.12 -33.86
N THR A 66 -21.45 15.04 -33.27
CA THR A 66 -22.82 15.00 -32.74
C THR A 66 -22.89 15.31 -31.24
N VAL A 67 -24.04 15.82 -30.78
CA VAL A 67 -24.30 16.08 -29.35
C VAL A 67 -24.07 14.81 -28.53
N ALA A 68 -24.59 13.67 -28.97
CA ALA A 68 -24.44 12.39 -28.28
C ALA A 68 -22.97 11.93 -28.16
N GLN A 69 -22.15 12.13 -29.21
CA GLN A 69 -20.72 11.81 -29.17
C GLN A 69 -19.97 12.72 -28.18
N LYS A 70 -20.20 14.04 -28.24
CA LYS A 70 -19.61 15.01 -27.32
C LYS A 70 -19.99 14.70 -25.88
N TRP A 71 -21.26 14.41 -25.64
CA TRP A 71 -21.77 14.01 -24.33
C TRP A 71 -21.05 12.78 -23.78
N LYS A 72 -20.92 11.72 -24.59
CA LYS A 72 -20.21 10.50 -24.19
C LYS A 72 -18.75 10.77 -23.80
N VAL A 73 -18.07 11.65 -24.52
CA VAL A 73 -16.69 12.06 -24.22
C VAL A 73 -16.65 12.86 -22.92
N LEU A 74 -17.56 13.82 -22.72
CA LEU A 74 -17.65 14.63 -21.50
C LEU A 74 -17.90 13.77 -20.26
N VAL A 75 -18.86 12.85 -20.32
CA VAL A 75 -19.17 11.95 -19.20
C VAL A 75 -17.94 11.13 -18.83
N ARG A 76 -17.25 10.52 -19.80
CA ARG A 76 -16.03 9.75 -19.56
C ARG A 76 -14.91 10.61 -18.98
N LEU A 77 -14.76 11.84 -19.46
CA LEU A 77 -13.77 12.79 -18.96
C LEU A 77 -14.05 13.10 -17.48
N CYS A 78 -15.29 13.47 -17.16
CA CYS A 78 -15.69 13.77 -15.78
C CYS A 78 -15.54 12.55 -14.86
N GLU A 79 -15.94 11.36 -15.28
CA GLU A 79 -15.77 10.12 -14.52
C GLU A 79 -14.30 9.77 -14.29
N GLY A 80 -13.48 9.90 -15.33
CA GLY A 80 -12.05 9.65 -15.28
C GLY A 80 -11.33 10.62 -14.33
N LEU A 81 -11.60 11.92 -14.47
CA LEU A 81 -11.08 12.96 -13.59
C LEU A 81 -11.52 12.75 -12.14
N ALA A 82 -12.81 12.46 -11.92
CA ALA A 82 -13.33 12.18 -10.58
C ALA A 82 -12.60 10.97 -9.97
N THR A 83 -12.37 9.92 -10.75
CA THR A 83 -11.69 8.70 -10.29
C THR A 83 -10.23 8.96 -9.93
N THR A 84 -9.49 9.69 -10.78
CA THR A 84 -8.08 10.02 -10.54
C THR A 84 -7.92 10.94 -9.34
N ILE A 85 -8.74 11.98 -9.23
CA ILE A 85 -8.66 12.96 -8.15
C ILE A 85 -9.15 12.35 -6.82
N GLN A 86 -10.29 11.64 -6.80
CA GLN A 86 -10.86 11.06 -5.57
C GLN A 86 -9.90 10.13 -4.85
N ARG A 87 -9.20 9.27 -5.60
CA ARG A 87 -8.29 8.28 -5.00
C ARG A 87 -6.97 8.87 -4.54
N LEU A 88 -6.67 10.15 -4.83
CA LEU A 88 -5.54 10.85 -4.24
C LEU A 88 -5.77 11.15 -2.75
N SER A 89 -7.01 11.41 -2.37
CA SER A 89 -7.36 11.77 -0.99
C SER A 89 -7.10 10.64 0.03
N PHE A 90 -7.12 9.38 -0.42
CA PHE A 90 -6.89 8.21 0.45
C PHE A 90 -5.45 8.05 0.93
N PHE A 91 -4.48 8.72 0.30
CA PHE A 91 -3.04 8.54 0.56
C PHE A 91 -2.46 9.45 1.65
N GLY A 92 -3.30 10.11 2.44
CA GLY A 92 -2.88 11.05 3.50
C GLY A 92 -3.13 12.52 3.16
N VAL A 93 -3.58 12.80 1.93
CA VAL A 93 -4.15 14.09 1.53
C VAL A 93 -5.65 14.05 1.80
N ARG A 94 -6.04 13.81 3.07
CA ARG A 94 -7.45 13.93 3.47
C ARG A 94 -7.99 15.35 3.18
N ASN A 95 -7.08 16.30 2.99
CA ASN A 95 -7.39 17.72 2.85
C ASN A 95 -7.52 18.20 1.40
N GLY A 96 -6.89 17.63 0.37
CA GLY A 96 -6.82 18.28 -0.96
C GLY A 96 -8.16 18.40 -1.68
N LEU A 97 -8.94 17.31 -1.75
CA LEU A 97 -10.30 17.37 -2.32
C LEU A 97 -11.31 18.07 -1.41
N GLN A 98 -11.13 17.97 -0.08
CA GLN A 98 -11.90 18.78 0.86
C GLN A 98 -11.51 20.25 0.80
N GLN A 99 -10.32 20.63 0.30
CA GLN A 99 -9.85 22.01 0.21
C GLN A 99 -10.21 22.67 -1.13
N ILE A 100 -10.27 21.91 -2.22
CA ILE A 100 -10.73 22.43 -3.52
C ILE A 100 -12.24 22.64 -3.54
N ILE A 101 -12.97 21.89 -2.71
CA ILE A 101 -14.44 21.79 -2.73
C ILE A 101 -15.08 22.42 -1.47
N TRP A 102 -14.32 23.00 -0.54
CA TRP A 102 -14.91 23.72 0.60
C TRP A 102 -14.25 25.08 0.76
N LEU A 103 -14.86 26.09 0.15
CA LEU A 103 -14.62 27.50 0.44
C LEU A 103 -15.58 27.94 1.55
N ASP A 104 -15.49 27.30 2.73
CA ASP A 104 -16.14 27.87 3.91
C ASP A 104 -15.18 28.88 4.53
N ASP A 105 -15.69 30.05 4.90
CA ASP A 105 -14.98 31.32 5.16
C ASP A 105 -13.92 31.29 6.28
N ASN A 106 -13.65 30.12 6.88
CA ASN A 106 -12.64 29.99 7.92
C ASN A 106 -11.82 28.68 7.79
N SER A 107 -10.58 28.85 7.29
CA SER A 107 -9.36 28.12 7.68
C SER A 107 -8.89 26.87 6.92
N TYR A 108 -9.40 26.54 5.74
CA TYR A 108 -8.77 25.50 4.90
C TYR A 108 -8.24 26.09 3.59
N LEU A 109 -7.03 26.67 3.67
CA LEU A 109 -6.24 27.09 2.52
C LEU A 109 -6.13 25.92 1.52
N CYS A 110 -6.85 26.03 0.40
CA CYS A 110 -6.45 25.31 -0.81
C CYS A 110 -4.98 25.62 -1.06
N ASN A 111 -4.18 24.57 -1.18
CA ASN A 111 -2.74 24.73 -1.34
C ASN A 111 -2.54 25.54 -2.63
N SER A 112 -1.90 26.71 -2.58
CA SER A 112 -1.86 27.68 -3.71
C SER A 112 -1.51 27.02 -5.06
N ARG A 113 -0.67 25.98 -5.03
CA ARG A 113 -0.28 25.17 -6.18
C ARG A 113 -1.43 24.48 -6.91
N GLU A 114 -2.47 24.01 -6.20
CA GLU A 114 -3.62 23.33 -6.80
C GLU A 114 -4.52 24.33 -7.53
N LEU A 115 -4.69 25.54 -6.98
CA LEU A 115 -5.36 26.65 -7.65
C LEU A 115 -4.59 27.09 -8.90
N ASP A 116 -3.25 27.22 -8.80
CA ASP A 116 -2.41 27.57 -9.95
C ASP A 116 -2.62 26.59 -11.14
N ILE A 117 -2.92 25.32 -10.88
CA ILE A 117 -3.17 24.30 -11.92
C ILE A 117 -4.56 24.44 -12.56
N ILE A 118 -5.55 24.90 -11.80
CA ILE A 118 -6.90 25.16 -12.29
C ILE A 118 -6.90 26.45 -13.12
N GLU A 119 -6.19 27.48 -12.64
CA GLU A 119 -6.18 28.83 -13.23
C GLU A 119 -5.22 28.99 -14.40
N ARG A 120 -4.17 28.16 -14.52
CA ARG A 120 -3.25 28.23 -15.67
C ARG A 120 -3.98 27.99 -16.99
N THR A 121 -3.40 28.55 -18.05
CA THR A 121 -3.84 28.34 -19.43
C THR A 121 -3.86 26.85 -19.79
N PHE A 122 -4.82 26.48 -20.65
CA PHE A 122 -4.92 25.13 -21.18
C PHE A 122 -3.66 24.78 -22.00
N GLY A 123 -3.02 23.65 -21.69
CA GLY A 123 -1.77 23.21 -22.31
C GLY A 123 -1.69 21.71 -22.61
N VAL A 124 -0.54 21.25 -23.10
CA VAL A 124 -0.30 19.85 -23.55
C VAL A 124 -0.48 18.83 -22.42
N GLU A 125 -0.14 19.21 -21.20
CA GLU A 125 -0.50 18.54 -19.95
C GLU A 125 -2.00 18.25 -19.79
N ASP A 126 -2.87 19.22 -20.07
CA ASP A 126 -4.31 19.12 -19.89
C ASP A 126 -4.92 18.25 -20.99
N GLU A 127 -4.36 18.32 -22.21
CA GLU A 127 -4.68 17.40 -23.31
C GLU A 127 -4.36 15.95 -22.92
N ALA A 128 -3.20 15.71 -22.29
CA ALA A 128 -2.80 14.39 -21.84
C ALA A 128 -3.68 13.87 -20.69
N VAL A 129 -4.01 14.73 -19.72
CA VAL A 129 -4.96 14.41 -18.65
C VAL A 129 -6.33 14.07 -19.22
N ALA A 130 -6.82 14.86 -20.17
CA ALA A 130 -8.11 14.63 -20.81
C ALA A 130 -8.12 13.27 -21.53
N SER A 131 -7.06 12.98 -22.28
CA SER A 131 -6.87 11.70 -23.00
C SER A 131 -6.83 10.50 -22.06
N LEU A 132 -6.13 10.63 -20.93
CA LEU A 132 -6.08 9.61 -19.88
C LEU A 132 -7.44 9.38 -19.24
N ALA A 133 -8.13 10.46 -18.87
CA ALA A 133 -9.43 10.40 -18.21
C ALA A 133 -10.49 9.72 -19.07
N ILE A 134 -10.53 10.00 -20.37
CA ILE A 134 -11.46 9.31 -21.30
C ILE A 134 -11.02 7.89 -21.67
N CYS A 135 -9.87 7.44 -21.18
CA CYS A 135 -9.27 6.14 -21.44
C CYS A 135 -8.98 5.84 -22.93
N ASP A 136 -8.66 6.87 -23.73
CA ASP A 136 -8.33 6.69 -25.15
C ASP A 136 -6.82 6.44 -25.32
N VAL A 137 -6.45 5.20 -25.66
CA VAL A 137 -5.05 4.79 -25.76
C VAL A 137 -4.30 5.50 -26.89
N ALA A 138 -4.95 5.77 -28.02
CA ALA A 138 -4.30 6.40 -29.16
C ALA A 138 -3.98 7.87 -28.86
N LEU A 139 -4.94 8.58 -28.27
CA LEU A 139 -4.73 9.97 -27.84
C LEU A 139 -3.69 10.07 -26.74
N VAL A 140 -3.69 9.18 -25.75
CA VAL A 140 -2.66 9.17 -24.71
C VAL A 140 -1.26 9.00 -25.31
N LYS A 141 -1.08 8.08 -26.26
CA LYS A 141 0.20 7.95 -26.96
C LYS A 141 0.60 9.24 -27.68
N LYS A 142 -0.34 9.85 -28.41
CA LYS A 142 -0.13 11.11 -29.13
C LYS A 142 0.27 12.25 -28.19
N THR A 143 -0.47 12.46 -27.10
CA THR A 143 -0.25 13.58 -26.18
C THR A 143 1.02 13.41 -25.36
N LEU A 144 1.32 12.20 -24.88
CA LEU A 144 2.48 11.96 -24.02
C LEU A 144 3.82 12.11 -24.77
N LEU A 145 3.85 11.87 -26.09
CA LEU A 145 5.04 12.10 -26.90
C LEU A 145 5.46 13.58 -26.93
N ASN A 146 4.51 14.50 -26.78
CA ASN A 146 4.75 15.94 -26.86
C ASN A 146 5.02 16.59 -25.49
N ILE A 147 5.01 15.80 -24.40
CA ILE A 147 5.11 16.35 -23.05
C ILE A 147 6.59 16.58 -22.67
N PRO A 148 6.93 17.80 -22.22
CA PRO A 148 8.25 18.08 -21.66
C PRO A 148 8.61 17.14 -20.49
N VAL A 149 9.89 16.78 -20.39
CA VAL A 149 10.43 15.85 -19.37
C VAL A 149 10.22 16.35 -17.94
N ASN A 150 10.05 17.66 -17.76
CA ASN A 150 9.88 18.34 -16.47
C ASN A 150 8.41 18.72 -16.17
N THR A 151 7.44 18.25 -16.96
CA THR A 151 6.03 18.58 -16.75
C THR A 151 5.50 18.02 -15.43
N SER A 152 4.85 18.88 -14.64
CA SER A 152 4.12 18.48 -13.44
C SER A 152 2.63 18.39 -13.75
N PHE A 153 2.04 17.22 -13.51
CA PHE A 153 0.60 16.98 -13.69
C PHE A 153 -0.24 17.45 -12.49
N GLY A 154 0.41 17.78 -11.38
CA GLY A 154 -0.23 18.39 -10.22
C GLY A 154 -1.43 17.58 -9.68
N LEU A 155 -2.61 18.20 -9.66
CA LEU A 155 -3.86 17.63 -9.15
C LEU A 155 -4.25 16.31 -9.83
N TYR A 156 -3.87 16.12 -11.09
CA TYR A 156 -4.32 14.98 -11.91
C TYR A 156 -3.47 13.72 -11.76
N SER A 157 -2.45 13.74 -10.90
CA SER A 157 -1.41 12.71 -10.76
C SER A 157 -0.54 12.48 -11.99
N ASP A 158 0.59 11.81 -11.79
CA ASP A 158 1.39 11.28 -12.89
C ASP A 158 0.59 10.29 -13.76
N PRO A 159 0.86 10.22 -15.09
CA PRO A 159 0.11 9.36 -16.02
C PRO A 159 0.02 7.88 -15.64
N LEU A 160 1.12 7.29 -15.15
CA LEU A 160 1.15 5.86 -14.79
C LEU A 160 0.28 5.58 -13.57
N LYS A 161 0.37 6.40 -12.53
CA LYS A 161 -0.51 6.31 -11.36
C LYS A 161 -1.97 6.52 -11.75
N ALA A 162 -2.26 7.50 -12.61
CA ALA A 162 -3.61 7.74 -13.12
C ALA A 162 -4.16 6.49 -13.84
N ALA A 163 -3.39 5.88 -14.73
CA ALA A 163 -3.79 4.65 -15.43
C ALA A 163 -4.04 3.46 -14.48
N VAL A 164 -3.23 3.32 -13.42
CA VAL A 164 -3.46 2.33 -12.35
C VAL A 164 -4.76 2.60 -11.62
N VAL A 165 -5.01 3.87 -11.26
CA VAL A 165 -6.22 4.33 -10.58
C VAL A 165 -7.49 4.10 -11.39
N LEU A 166 -7.40 4.35 -12.70
CA LEU A 166 -8.47 4.07 -13.66
C LEU A 166 -8.69 2.58 -13.91
N GLY A 167 -7.78 1.70 -13.45
CA GLY A 167 -7.95 0.26 -13.62
C GLY A 167 -7.71 -0.22 -15.05
N ASN A 168 -6.88 0.48 -15.84
CA ASN A 168 -6.69 0.20 -17.26
C ASN A 168 -5.27 -0.29 -17.58
N LEU A 169 -5.10 -1.61 -17.69
CA LEU A 169 -3.79 -2.23 -17.99
C LEU A 169 -3.27 -1.86 -19.38
N LYS A 170 -4.15 -1.80 -20.38
CA LYS A 170 -3.76 -1.40 -21.75
C LYS A 170 -3.23 0.03 -21.78
N MET A 171 -3.76 0.90 -20.92
CA MET A 171 -3.26 2.26 -20.76
C MET A 171 -1.88 2.28 -20.12
N ILE A 172 -1.64 1.45 -19.09
CA ILE A 172 -0.31 1.30 -18.49
C ILE A 172 0.71 0.86 -19.55
N ASP A 173 0.37 -0.16 -20.34
CA ASP A 173 1.20 -0.63 -21.46
C ASP A 173 1.49 0.48 -22.47
N ALA A 174 0.46 1.20 -22.89
CA ALA A 174 0.61 2.30 -23.84
C ALA A 174 1.52 3.43 -23.34
N ILE A 175 1.44 3.77 -22.05
CA ILE A 175 2.32 4.78 -21.44
C ILE A 175 3.76 4.28 -21.38
N MET A 176 3.96 3.01 -21.01
CA MET A 176 5.29 2.38 -20.99
C MET A 176 5.90 2.24 -22.40
N ASP A 177 5.08 2.00 -23.43
CA ASP A 177 5.51 2.03 -24.83
C ASP A 177 6.05 3.41 -25.19
N VAL A 178 5.33 4.49 -24.86
CA VAL A 178 5.77 5.87 -25.13
C VAL A 178 7.09 6.19 -24.42
N LEU A 179 7.26 5.69 -23.20
CA LEU A 179 8.47 5.86 -22.42
C LEU A 179 9.70 5.15 -23.03
N THR A 180 9.48 4.09 -23.80
CA THR A 180 10.54 3.23 -24.35
C THR A 180 10.81 3.50 -25.83
N SER A 181 9.81 3.97 -26.58
CA SER A 181 9.86 4.21 -28.02
C SER A 181 10.70 5.41 -28.44
N ASP A 182 11.00 6.32 -27.53
CA ASP A 182 11.75 7.53 -27.85
C ASP A 182 13.26 7.25 -27.90
N GLU A 183 13.74 6.76 -29.06
CA GLU A 183 15.15 6.49 -29.36
C GLU A 183 16.05 7.73 -29.20
N SER A 184 15.48 8.93 -29.29
CA SER A 184 16.23 10.18 -29.13
C SER A 184 16.65 10.45 -27.68
N LYS A 185 15.93 9.89 -26.70
CA LYS A 185 16.23 10.06 -25.28
C LYS A 185 17.34 9.11 -24.84
N SER A 186 18.41 9.68 -24.29
CA SER A 186 19.49 8.94 -23.65
C SER A 186 18.97 8.06 -22.51
N GLN A 187 19.71 7.00 -22.19
CA GLN A 187 19.38 6.13 -21.06
C GLN A 187 19.30 6.90 -19.73
N ALA A 188 20.07 8.00 -19.58
CA ALA A 188 20.03 8.88 -18.41
C ALA A 188 18.73 9.68 -18.33
N GLU A 189 18.21 10.17 -19.45
CA GLU A 189 16.93 10.88 -19.51
C GLU A 189 15.76 9.93 -19.27
N ARG A 190 15.79 8.72 -19.85
CA ARG A 190 14.81 7.67 -19.55
C ARG A 190 14.79 7.31 -18.07
N LYS A 191 15.97 7.29 -17.41
CA LYS A 191 16.07 7.10 -15.95
C LYS A 191 15.51 8.28 -15.16
N ALA A 192 15.83 9.51 -15.56
CA ALA A 192 15.32 10.72 -14.90
C ALA A 192 13.79 10.80 -14.98
N LEU A 193 13.20 10.35 -16.10
CA LEU A 193 11.75 10.28 -16.30
C LEU A 193 11.04 9.30 -15.37
N VAL A 194 11.76 8.33 -14.80
CA VAL A 194 11.17 7.23 -14.04
C VAL A 194 11.53 7.24 -12.54
N LEU A 195 12.76 7.62 -12.18
CA LEU A 195 13.28 7.49 -10.82
C LEU A 195 13.45 8.80 -10.05
N SER A 196 13.34 9.98 -10.66
CA SER A 196 13.57 11.22 -9.92
C SER A 196 12.49 11.41 -8.83
N ASP A 197 12.95 11.63 -7.59
CA ASP A 197 12.13 11.61 -6.37
C ASP A 197 11.09 12.75 -6.29
N SER A 198 11.19 13.79 -7.11
CA SER A 198 10.29 14.95 -7.03
C SER A 198 9.97 15.66 -8.34
N SER A 199 10.72 15.43 -9.43
CA SER A 199 10.52 16.14 -10.71
C SER A 199 10.17 15.23 -11.89
N SER A 200 10.16 13.91 -11.70
CA SER A 200 9.84 12.98 -12.78
C SER A 200 8.36 13.02 -13.13
N VAL A 201 8.07 12.96 -14.43
CA VAL A 201 6.72 12.98 -15.00
C VAL A 201 5.97 11.69 -14.69
N PHE A 202 6.63 10.52 -14.74
CA PHE A 202 5.95 9.22 -14.75
C PHE A 202 6.05 8.42 -13.44
N ARG A 203 6.93 8.82 -12.51
CA ARG A 203 7.07 8.28 -11.14
C ARG A 203 6.60 6.82 -10.99
N VAL A 204 7.29 5.84 -11.59
CA VAL A 204 6.85 4.42 -11.53
C VAL A 204 6.61 3.94 -10.10
N LYS A 205 7.39 4.44 -9.14
CA LYS A 205 7.18 4.22 -7.70
C LYS A 205 5.78 4.58 -7.22
N THR A 206 5.23 5.76 -7.58
CA THR A 206 3.88 6.17 -7.15
C THR A 206 2.81 5.28 -7.77
N ALA A 207 3.01 4.85 -9.02
CA ALA A 207 2.14 3.89 -9.70
C ALA A 207 2.18 2.50 -9.03
N LEU A 208 3.35 2.00 -8.63
CA LEU A 208 3.50 0.76 -7.87
C LEU A 208 2.78 0.82 -6.51
N LEU A 209 2.95 1.93 -5.77
CA LEU A 209 2.25 2.15 -4.50
C LEU A 209 0.73 2.23 -4.70
N ALA A 210 0.26 2.84 -5.79
CA ALA A 210 -1.15 2.84 -6.18
C ALA A 210 -1.69 1.45 -6.50
N ALA A 211 -0.90 0.61 -7.19
CA ALA A 211 -1.30 -0.75 -7.50
C ALA A 211 -1.43 -1.62 -6.24
N ILE A 212 -0.53 -1.42 -5.26
CA ILE A 212 -0.62 -2.06 -3.93
C ILE A 212 -1.88 -1.59 -3.20
N SER A 213 -2.07 -0.27 -3.07
CA SER A 213 -3.19 0.28 -2.31
C SER A 213 -4.54 -0.13 -2.88
N GLN A 214 -4.63 -0.39 -4.18
CA GLN A 214 -5.85 -0.82 -4.87
C GLN A 214 -6.00 -2.34 -4.99
N GLY A 215 -5.03 -3.13 -4.53
CA GLY A 215 -5.11 -4.59 -4.64
C GLY A 215 -5.01 -5.09 -6.09
N ARG A 216 -4.36 -4.33 -6.97
CA ARG A 216 -4.16 -4.68 -8.39
C ARG A 216 -2.81 -5.38 -8.60
N LEU A 217 -2.69 -6.63 -8.18
CA LEU A 217 -1.44 -7.40 -8.26
C LEU A 217 -0.89 -7.52 -9.70
N THR A 218 -1.76 -7.69 -10.69
CA THR A 218 -1.37 -7.78 -12.11
C THR A 218 -0.70 -6.49 -12.58
N PHE A 219 -1.21 -5.34 -12.15
CA PHE A 219 -0.69 -4.02 -12.52
C PHE A 219 0.65 -3.79 -11.83
N PHE A 220 0.72 -4.17 -10.55
CA PHE A 220 1.96 -4.13 -9.78
C PHE A 220 3.06 -4.94 -10.46
N ARG A 221 2.81 -6.21 -10.80
CA ARG A 221 3.79 -7.06 -11.51
C ARG A 221 4.23 -6.45 -12.83
N ARG A 222 3.27 -5.96 -13.63
CA ARG A 222 3.59 -5.37 -14.93
C ARG A 222 4.49 -4.13 -14.82
N LEU A 223 4.19 -3.22 -13.89
CA LEU A 223 5.02 -2.04 -13.62
C LEU A 223 6.40 -2.42 -13.07
N LEU A 224 6.46 -3.50 -12.30
CA LEU A 224 7.66 -4.00 -11.67
C LEU A 224 8.60 -4.67 -12.69
N ASP A 225 8.05 -5.42 -13.63
CA ASP A 225 8.78 -5.98 -14.77
C ASP A 225 9.35 -4.86 -15.65
N PHE A 226 8.56 -3.82 -15.94
CA PHE A 226 9.03 -2.63 -16.66
C PHE A 226 10.19 -1.92 -15.94
N LEU A 227 10.09 -1.76 -14.63
CA LEU A 227 11.13 -1.17 -13.80
C LEU A 227 12.44 -1.97 -13.90
N LEU A 228 12.36 -3.30 -13.84
CA LEU A 228 13.51 -4.18 -13.98
C LEU A 228 14.18 -4.08 -15.34
N GLU A 229 13.38 -4.04 -16.40
CA GLU A 229 13.85 -4.08 -17.78
C GLU A 229 14.56 -2.77 -18.17
N HIS A 230 14.02 -1.61 -17.78
CA HIS A 230 14.43 -0.34 -18.38
C HIS A 230 15.16 0.62 -17.44
N VAL A 231 14.94 0.52 -16.12
CA VAL A 231 15.22 1.65 -15.22
C VAL A 231 16.53 1.48 -14.45
N MET A 232 17.13 0.28 -14.47
CA MET A 232 18.23 -0.13 -13.60
C MET A 232 17.92 -0.04 -12.09
N ARG A 233 18.74 -0.77 -11.33
CA ARG A 233 18.69 -1.07 -9.90
C ARG A 233 17.88 -0.09 -9.03
N PRO A 234 16.65 -0.46 -8.64
CA PRO A 234 15.93 0.17 -7.56
C PRO A 234 16.77 0.36 -6.29
N SER A 235 16.61 1.49 -5.60
CA SER A 235 17.25 1.71 -4.30
C SER A 235 16.70 0.77 -3.23
N ASN A 236 17.52 0.45 -2.23
CA ASN A 236 17.07 -0.28 -1.03
C ASN A 236 15.88 0.42 -0.33
N ASP A 237 15.84 1.75 -0.40
CA ASP A 237 14.79 2.56 0.19
C ASP A 237 13.46 2.35 -0.55
N MET A 238 13.49 2.29 -1.88
CA MET A 238 12.28 2.01 -2.66
C MET A 238 11.71 0.62 -2.33
N TYR A 239 12.54 -0.42 -2.25
CA TYR A 239 12.05 -1.75 -1.84
C TYR A 239 11.48 -1.76 -0.43
N THR A 240 12.18 -1.12 0.51
CA THR A 240 11.71 -1.02 1.90
C THR A 240 10.36 -0.33 1.96
N GLU A 241 10.16 0.72 1.17
CA GLU A 241 8.90 1.43 1.08
C GLU A 241 7.80 0.58 0.43
N LEU A 242 8.07 -0.10 -0.68
CA LEU A 242 7.11 -1.00 -1.33
C LEU A 242 6.67 -2.12 -0.38
N LEU A 243 7.61 -2.77 0.33
CA LEU A 243 7.32 -3.79 1.34
C LEU A 243 6.47 -3.21 2.48
N SER A 244 6.85 -2.05 3.01
CA SER A 244 6.11 -1.34 4.06
C SER A 244 4.67 -1.04 3.61
N PHE A 245 4.50 -0.59 2.36
CA PHE A 245 3.19 -0.27 1.81
C PHE A 245 2.33 -1.51 1.62
N ALA A 246 2.90 -2.60 1.08
CA ALA A 246 2.21 -3.88 0.98
C ALA A 246 1.70 -4.31 2.36
N ILE A 247 2.58 -4.37 3.36
CA ILE A 247 2.22 -4.73 4.75
C ILE A 247 1.14 -3.81 5.34
N LYS A 248 1.22 -2.49 5.10
CA LYS A 248 0.30 -1.51 5.69
C LYS A 248 -1.12 -1.62 5.14
N TYR A 249 -1.27 -1.88 3.84
CA TYR A 249 -2.58 -1.82 3.17
C TYR A 249 -3.13 -3.20 2.79
N ARG A 250 -2.30 -4.24 2.75
CA ARG A 250 -2.64 -5.57 2.24
C ARG A 250 -1.93 -6.68 3.03
N ASP A 251 -2.67 -7.55 3.71
CA ASP A 251 -2.11 -8.84 4.17
C ASP A 251 -2.11 -9.86 3.02
N ASP A 252 -1.42 -9.51 1.92
CA ASP A 252 -1.31 -10.33 0.72
C ASP A 252 0.17 -10.61 0.41
N PRO A 253 0.63 -11.86 0.60
CA PRO A 253 2.03 -12.21 0.42
C PRO A 253 2.46 -12.15 -1.06
N ALA A 254 1.52 -12.18 -2.01
CA ALA A 254 1.87 -12.18 -3.43
C ALA A 254 2.63 -10.91 -3.88
N TYR A 255 2.38 -9.78 -3.21
CA TYR A 255 3.15 -8.54 -3.41
C TYR A 255 4.57 -8.67 -2.87
N LEU A 256 4.73 -9.27 -1.68
CA LEU A 256 6.04 -9.50 -1.07
C LEU A 256 6.86 -10.47 -1.92
N THR A 257 6.27 -11.59 -2.36
CA THR A 257 6.91 -12.55 -3.26
C THR A 257 7.38 -11.87 -4.54
N ALA A 258 6.52 -11.07 -5.20
CA ALA A 258 6.92 -10.35 -6.41
C ALA A 258 8.09 -9.39 -6.18
N ILE A 259 8.17 -8.75 -5.01
CA ILE A 259 9.31 -7.90 -4.62
C ILE A 259 10.56 -8.76 -4.35
N PHE A 260 10.42 -9.89 -3.65
CA PHE A 260 11.56 -10.77 -3.34
C PHE A 260 12.13 -11.47 -4.57
N ASP A 261 11.29 -11.84 -5.54
CA ASP A 261 11.71 -12.44 -6.80
C ASP A 261 12.69 -11.53 -7.56
N ILE A 262 12.49 -10.21 -7.47
CA ILE A 262 13.43 -9.22 -7.99
C ILE A 262 14.72 -9.21 -7.20
N VAL A 263 14.62 -9.10 -5.88
CA VAL A 263 15.76 -9.03 -4.98
C VAL A 263 16.66 -10.26 -5.16
N ALA A 264 16.08 -11.42 -5.43
CA ALA A 264 16.79 -12.66 -5.72
C ALA A 264 17.53 -12.63 -7.09
N LYS A 265 16.92 -12.01 -8.11
CA LYS A 265 17.49 -11.87 -9.45
C LYS A 265 18.68 -10.88 -9.48
N ASP A 266 18.64 -9.81 -8.71
CA ASP A 266 19.76 -8.84 -8.65
C ASP A 266 20.82 -9.26 -7.62
N GLN A 267 22.00 -9.65 -8.11
CA GLN A 267 23.13 -10.10 -7.28
C GLN A 267 23.53 -9.11 -6.17
N ASN A 268 23.36 -7.81 -6.39
CA ASN A 268 23.72 -6.78 -5.40
C ASN A 268 22.67 -6.69 -4.28
N LEU A 269 21.41 -6.95 -4.64
CA LEU A 269 20.28 -6.95 -3.72
C LEU A 269 20.09 -8.29 -3.02
N ARG A 270 20.78 -9.37 -3.42
CA ARG A 270 20.82 -10.62 -2.62
C ARG A 270 21.30 -10.41 -1.18
N LYS A 271 22.01 -9.30 -0.92
CA LYS A 271 22.42 -8.88 0.43
C LYS A 271 21.36 -8.04 1.15
N HIS A 272 20.32 -7.59 0.45
CA HIS A 272 19.19 -6.90 1.05
C HIS A 272 18.54 -7.83 2.07
N ARG A 273 18.42 -7.35 3.30
CA ARG A 273 17.80 -8.07 4.39
C ARG A 273 16.55 -7.32 4.81
N VAL A 274 15.45 -8.05 4.96
CA VAL A 274 14.25 -7.50 5.59
C VAL A 274 14.63 -6.95 6.96
N SER A 275 14.41 -5.64 7.13
CA SER A 275 14.73 -4.98 8.40
C SER A 275 13.77 -5.46 9.50
N SER A 276 14.24 -5.50 10.74
CA SER A 276 13.38 -5.75 11.91
C SER A 276 12.25 -4.73 12.01
N ARG A 277 12.43 -3.51 11.49
CA ARG A 277 11.37 -2.47 11.42
C ARG A 277 10.19 -2.89 10.53
N LEU A 278 10.45 -3.54 9.39
CA LEU A 278 9.39 -4.06 8.52
C LEU A 278 8.64 -5.21 9.18
N PHE A 279 9.37 -6.11 9.84
CA PHE A 279 8.75 -7.21 10.58
C PHE A 279 7.89 -6.70 11.74
N ASP A 280 8.40 -5.74 12.52
CA ASP A 280 7.65 -5.07 13.60
C ASP A 280 6.39 -4.36 13.06
N LEU A 281 6.48 -3.73 11.88
CA LEU A 281 5.31 -3.16 11.20
C LEU A 281 4.27 -4.25 10.87
N ALA A 282 4.70 -5.39 10.32
CA ALA A 282 3.79 -6.50 10.01
C ALA A 282 3.11 -7.05 11.28
N CYS A 283 3.86 -7.15 12.38
CA CYS A 283 3.33 -7.55 13.68
C CYS A 283 2.28 -6.55 14.20
N ARG A 284 2.57 -5.25 14.14
CA ARG A 284 1.63 -4.18 14.56
C ARG A 284 0.35 -4.16 13.72
N ARG A 285 0.47 -4.46 12.42
CA ARG A 285 -0.66 -4.56 11.49
C ARG A 285 -1.38 -5.91 11.57
N LYS A 286 -0.87 -6.88 12.34
CA LYS A 286 -1.36 -8.26 12.41
C LYS A 286 -1.46 -8.91 11.03
N ALA A 287 -0.53 -8.57 10.12
CA ALA A 287 -0.48 -9.06 8.75
C ALA A 287 0.11 -10.48 8.72
N LYS A 288 -0.70 -11.48 9.07
CA LYS A 288 -0.28 -12.87 9.29
C LYS A 288 0.41 -13.46 8.06
N LYS A 289 -0.16 -13.28 6.88
CA LYS A 289 0.39 -13.86 5.65
C LYS A 289 1.69 -13.16 5.27
N CYS A 290 1.77 -11.84 5.45
CA CYS A 290 3.01 -11.10 5.26
C CYS A 290 4.10 -11.52 6.26
N ILE A 291 3.78 -11.76 7.54
CA ILE A 291 4.75 -12.27 8.53
C ILE A 291 5.39 -13.58 8.05
N VAL A 292 4.56 -14.52 7.58
CA VAL A 292 5.04 -15.80 7.06
C VAL A 292 5.96 -15.60 5.84
N SER A 293 5.55 -14.76 4.88
CA SER A 293 6.35 -14.48 3.67
C SER A 293 7.65 -13.74 3.98
N LEU A 294 7.68 -12.81 4.95
CA LEU A 294 8.91 -12.13 5.37
C LEU A 294 9.96 -13.12 5.91
N ILE A 295 9.51 -14.16 6.64
CA ILE A 295 10.38 -15.21 7.19
C ILE A 295 10.83 -16.19 6.10
N LYS A 296 9.87 -16.73 5.32
CA LYS A 296 10.14 -17.76 4.31
C LYS A 296 10.87 -17.22 3.09
N ASP A 297 10.33 -16.16 2.49
CA ASP A 297 10.74 -15.64 1.19
C ASP A 297 11.71 -14.47 1.35
N GLY A 298 11.49 -13.62 2.35
CA GLY A 298 12.31 -12.43 2.62
C GLY A 298 13.69 -12.73 3.20
N GLY A 299 14.04 -14.01 3.38
CA GLY A 299 15.33 -14.43 3.93
C GLY A 299 15.57 -13.96 5.35
N MET A 300 14.52 -13.51 6.06
CA MET A 300 14.57 -13.26 7.49
C MET A 300 14.65 -14.62 8.18
N LYS A 301 15.86 -15.22 8.21
CA LYS A 301 16.05 -16.53 8.85
C LYS A 301 15.48 -16.42 10.26
N ALA A 302 14.59 -17.35 10.60
CA ALA A 302 14.02 -17.44 11.94
C ALA A 302 15.13 -17.43 13.02
N ASP A 303 16.31 -17.96 12.67
CA ASP A 303 17.47 -18.12 13.54
C ASP A 303 18.69 -17.25 13.14
N TYR A 304 18.50 -16.18 12.34
CA TYR A 304 19.59 -15.52 11.57
C TYR A 304 20.82 -15.10 12.40
N TYR A 305 20.67 -14.82 13.69
CA TYR A 305 21.80 -14.40 14.52
C TYR A 305 22.79 -15.51 14.88
N ARG A 306 22.56 -16.77 14.45
CA ARG A 306 23.52 -17.87 14.65
C ARG A 306 24.80 -17.73 13.81
N LEU A 307 24.80 -16.91 12.75
CA LEU A 307 25.83 -16.96 11.69
C LEU A 307 26.69 -15.71 11.53
N ILE A 308 26.62 -14.73 12.43
CA ILE A 308 27.69 -13.73 12.53
C ILE A 308 28.77 -14.30 13.47
N LEU A 309 29.75 -14.89 12.81
CA LEU A 309 30.96 -15.53 13.32
C LEU A 309 31.79 -14.62 14.24
N SER A 310 31.48 -14.63 15.54
CA SER A 310 32.49 -14.58 16.58
C SER A 310 31.92 -15.25 17.83
N LYS A 311 32.77 -15.95 18.60
CA LYS A 311 32.44 -16.87 19.71
C LYS A 311 31.71 -16.24 20.92
N GLN A 312 31.06 -15.08 20.75
CA GLN A 312 30.33 -14.34 21.78
C GLN A 312 29.04 -13.68 21.27
N ALA A 313 28.62 -13.90 20.01
CA ALA A 313 27.39 -13.32 19.47
C ALA A 313 26.16 -14.02 20.05
N THR A 314 25.76 -13.54 21.21
CA THR A 314 24.46 -13.77 21.82
C THR A 314 23.36 -13.40 20.82
N GLN A 315 22.47 -14.35 20.50
CA GLN A 315 21.35 -14.06 19.60
C GLN A 315 20.57 -12.86 20.15
N SER A 316 20.30 -11.88 19.29
CA SER A 316 19.64 -10.65 19.72
C SER A 316 18.15 -10.88 19.97
N GLU A 317 17.56 -10.10 20.87
CA GLU A 317 16.11 -10.04 21.15
C GLU A 317 15.24 -9.71 19.92
N ASN A 318 15.86 -9.47 18.75
CA ASN A 318 15.20 -9.24 17.47
C ASN A 318 14.90 -10.51 16.67
N SER A 319 14.96 -11.70 17.27
CA SER A 319 14.44 -12.90 16.59
C SER A 319 12.93 -12.76 16.36
N PRO A 320 12.39 -13.23 15.22
CA PRO A 320 10.98 -13.10 14.91
C PRO A 320 10.05 -13.56 16.04
N LEU A 321 10.36 -14.71 16.65
CA LEU A 321 9.55 -15.28 17.73
C LEU A 321 9.53 -14.40 18.99
N PHE A 322 10.69 -13.84 19.38
CA PHE A 322 10.76 -12.94 20.54
C PHE A 322 10.06 -11.60 20.28
N MET A 323 10.19 -11.07 19.06
CA MET A 323 9.48 -9.86 18.65
C MET A 323 7.96 -10.03 18.75
N VAL A 324 7.41 -11.17 18.32
CA VAL A 324 5.96 -11.43 18.40
C VAL A 324 5.48 -11.73 19.82
N VAL A 325 6.29 -12.41 20.65
CA VAL A 325 5.99 -12.60 22.08
C VAL A 325 5.91 -11.25 22.79
N ARG A 326 6.85 -10.33 22.51
CA ARG A 326 6.82 -8.95 23.04
C ARG A 326 5.59 -8.16 22.57
N SER A 327 5.11 -8.43 21.35
CA SER A 327 3.88 -7.81 20.81
C SER A 327 2.59 -8.32 21.46
N ARG A 328 2.66 -9.39 22.27
CA ARG A 328 1.52 -10.03 22.96
C ARG A 328 0.38 -10.43 22.02
N SER A 329 0.71 -10.94 20.84
CA SER A 329 -0.27 -11.39 19.85
C SER A 329 -0.12 -12.88 19.55
N VAL A 330 -1.08 -13.69 20.02
CA VAL A 330 -1.16 -15.13 19.69
C VAL A 330 -1.23 -15.37 18.18
N THR A 331 -1.97 -14.52 17.46
CA THR A 331 -2.05 -14.60 16.00
C THR A 331 -0.67 -14.47 15.35
N ASN A 332 0.15 -13.53 15.80
CA ASN A 332 1.50 -13.34 15.27
C ASN A 332 2.43 -14.49 15.70
N ILE A 333 2.33 -14.99 16.95
CA ILE A 333 3.09 -16.18 17.39
C ILE A 333 2.79 -17.37 16.48
N THR A 334 1.51 -17.67 16.27
CA THR A 334 1.07 -18.76 15.39
C THR A 334 1.58 -18.57 13.96
N ALA A 335 1.59 -17.32 13.46
CA ALA A 335 2.13 -17.00 12.14
C ALA A 335 3.63 -17.30 12.03
N VAL A 336 4.41 -16.89 13.03
CA VAL A 336 5.86 -17.12 13.07
C VAL A 336 6.20 -18.60 13.21
N LEU A 337 5.47 -19.33 14.05
CA LEU A 337 5.63 -20.78 14.19
C LEU A 337 5.25 -21.52 12.91
N ALA A 338 4.14 -21.15 12.26
CA ALA A 338 3.76 -21.68 10.95
C ALA A 338 4.77 -21.34 9.84
N ALA A 339 5.59 -20.30 10.05
CA ALA A 339 6.70 -19.97 9.16
C ALA A 339 7.94 -20.86 9.36
N GLY A 340 7.93 -21.76 10.36
CA GLY A 340 9.02 -22.68 10.67
C GLY A 340 10.01 -22.14 11.70
N ALA A 341 9.62 -21.16 12.52
CA ALA A 341 10.49 -20.70 13.60
C ALA A 341 10.68 -21.77 14.67
N ASP A 342 11.91 -21.94 15.14
CA ASP A 342 12.23 -22.82 16.26
C ASP A 342 11.62 -22.27 17.56
N ILE A 343 10.69 -23.03 18.14
CA ILE A 343 9.94 -22.64 19.35
C ILE A 343 10.83 -22.60 20.59
N ASP A 344 11.90 -23.41 20.61
CA ASP A 344 12.84 -23.54 21.72
C ASP A 344 14.14 -22.76 21.46
N LEU A 345 14.13 -21.84 20.49
CA LEU A 345 15.26 -20.97 20.18
C LEU A 345 15.69 -20.17 21.43
N MET A 346 16.94 -20.37 21.81
CA MET A 346 17.58 -19.72 22.95
C MET A 346 18.14 -18.35 22.57
N VAL A 347 17.57 -17.28 23.13
CA VAL A 347 17.95 -15.88 22.88
C VAL A 347 18.47 -15.23 24.15
N HIS A 348 19.58 -14.50 24.04
CA HIS A 348 20.18 -13.82 25.17
C HIS A 348 19.59 -12.42 25.35
N HIS A 349 19.04 -12.18 26.53
CA HIS A 349 18.52 -10.89 26.91
C HIS A 349 19.65 -10.02 27.47
N GLN A 350 20.02 -8.95 26.75
CA GLN A 350 21.19 -8.14 27.10
C GLN A 350 21.05 -7.45 28.46
N GLN A 351 19.86 -6.92 28.75
CA GLN A 351 19.61 -6.19 30.01
C GLN A 351 19.63 -7.12 31.23
N LYS A 352 19.10 -8.34 31.10
CA LYS A 352 19.04 -9.33 32.19
C LYS A 352 20.27 -10.23 32.25
N LYS A 353 21.19 -10.12 31.28
CA LYS A 353 22.36 -11.01 31.11
C LYS A 353 22.00 -12.50 31.22
N LYS A 354 20.82 -12.88 30.73
CA LYS A 354 20.28 -14.24 30.83
C LYS A 354 19.73 -14.70 29.48
N THR A 355 19.89 -15.98 29.19
CA THR A 355 19.31 -16.62 28.01
C THR A 355 17.92 -17.15 28.33
N TYR A 356 16.99 -16.96 27.40
CA TYR A 356 15.61 -17.40 27.50
C TYR A 356 15.23 -18.17 26.24
N THR A 357 14.34 -19.16 26.39
CA THR A 357 13.42 -19.58 25.33
C THR A 357 12.27 -18.59 25.19
N ALA A 358 11.50 -18.67 24.10
CA ALA A 358 10.30 -17.84 23.94
C ALA A 358 9.30 -18.05 25.09
N LEU A 359 9.16 -19.29 25.56
CA LEU A 359 8.29 -19.66 26.68
C LEU A 359 8.76 -19.04 28.00
N GLU A 360 10.05 -19.16 28.33
CA GLU A 360 10.63 -18.55 29.54
C GLU A 360 10.54 -17.02 29.48
N TYR A 361 10.80 -16.42 28.32
CA TYR A 361 10.69 -14.97 28.15
C TYR A 361 9.24 -14.48 28.33
N ALA A 362 8.27 -15.21 27.76
CA ALA A 362 6.86 -14.92 27.93
C ALA A 362 6.41 -15.03 29.39
N ALA A 363 6.95 -16.00 30.15
CA ALA A 363 6.64 -16.21 31.56
C ALA A 363 7.29 -15.15 32.49
N ASP A 364 8.52 -14.72 32.17
CA ASP A 364 9.32 -13.80 32.99
C ASP A 364 8.97 -12.32 32.75
N ASN A 365 8.63 -11.91 31.52
CA ASN A 365 8.34 -10.51 31.17
C ASN A 365 6.88 -10.07 31.36
N ILE A 366 6.15 -10.78 32.21
CA ILE A 366 4.77 -10.44 32.56
C ILE A 366 4.80 -9.33 33.61
N LYS A 367 5.05 -8.10 33.19
CA LYS A 367 4.58 -6.95 33.96
C LYS A 367 3.07 -6.89 33.77
N GLU A 368 2.34 -6.90 34.89
CA GLU A 368 0.89 -7.07 35.08
C GLU A 368 -0.04 -6.43 34.03
N PRO A 369 -1.30 -6.90 33.88
CA PRO A 369 -1.97 -7.97 34.63
C PRO A 369 -1.71 -9.38 34.06
N VAL A 370 -1.54 -10.35 34.96
CA VAL A 370 -1.16 -11.76 34.69
C VAL A 370 -2.03 -12.43 33.62
N HIS A 371 -3.33 -12.12 33.61
CA HIS A 371 -4.31 -12.70 32.68
C HIS A 371 -4.04 -12.36 31.21
N ARG A 372 -3.38 -11.23 30.92
CA ARG A 372 -3.11 -10.80 29.54
C ARG A 372 -2.02 -11.59 28.84
N ASN A 373 -1.26 -12.45 29.52
CA ASN A 373 -0.21 -13.24 28.87
C ASN A 373 -0.40 -14.76 29.03
N ALA A 374 -1.39 -15.20 29.81
CA ALA A 374 -1.77 -16.61 29.96
C ALA A 374 -1.96 -17.29 28.61
N HIS A 375 -2.71 -16.64 27.72
CA HIS A 375 -3.00 -17.14 26.36
C HIS A 375 -1.75 -17.23 25.46
N LEU A 376 -0.68 -16.46 25.73
CA LEU A 376 0.58 -16.57 24.99
C LEU A 376 1.32 -17.85 25.39
N LEU A 377 1.33 -18.17 26.70
CA LEU A 377 1.91 -19.43 27.18
C LEU A 377 1.11 -20.62 26.66
N ASP A 378 -0.22 -20.56 26.71
CA ASP A 378 -1.08 -21.61 26.19
C ASP A 378 -0.77 -21.88 24.71
N CYS A 379 -0.70 -20.82 23.90
CA CYS A 379 -0.31 -20.94 22.49
C CYS A 379 1.07 -21.59 22.30
N LEU A 380 2.10 -21.15 23.03
CA LEU A 380 3.46 -21.74 22.91
C LEU A 380 3.48 -23.21 23.37
N LEU A 381 2.77 -23.55 24.44
CA LEU A 381 2.68 -24.92 24.95
C LEU A 381 1.86 -25.82 24.01
N GLU A 382 0.77 -25.32 23.41
CA GLU A 382 0.01 -26.06 22.40
C GLU A 382 0.85 -26.36 21.16
N HIS A 383 1.76 -25.46 20.78
CA HIS A 383 2.70 -25.67 19.67
C HIS A 383 3.96 -26.46 20.06
N GLY A 384 3.99 -27.07 21.25
CA GLY A 384 5.04 -28.01 21.62
C GLY A 384 6.26 -27.40 22.31
N ALA A 385 6.22 -26.16 22.81
CA ALA A 385 7.34 -25.55 23.53
C ALA A 385 7.82 -26.45 24.68
N THR A 386 9.14 -26.62 24.82
CA THR A 386 9.73 -27.47 25.85
C THR A 386 9.62 -26.77 27.21
N LEU A 387 9.17 -27.51 28.23
CA LEU A 387 9.11 -26.98 29.60
C LEU A 387 10.53 -26.78 30.14
N PRO A 388 10.84 -25.62 30.75
CA PRO A 388 12.14 -25.42 31.37
C PRO A 388 12.30 -26.30 32.61
N ARG A 389 13.54 -26.38 33.13
CA ARG A 389 13.81 -27.07 34.39
C ARG A 389 12.96 -26.45 35.51
N LEU A 390 12.50 -27.28 36.45
CA LEU A 390 11.62 -26.87 37.55
C LEU A 390 12.17 -25.66 38.33
N SER A 391 13.50 -25.54 38.50
CA SER A 391 14.15 -24.41 39.18
C SER A 391 13.97 -23.05 38.49
N VAL A 392 13.56 -23.03 37.21
CA VAL A 392 13.34 -21.82 36.41
C VAL A 392 11.84 -21.54 36.22
N TRP A 393 10.96 -22.35 36.81
CA TRP A 393 9.53 -22.17 36.67
C TRP A 393 9.05 -20.85 37.27
N PRO A 394 8.00 -20.24 36.69
CA PRO A 394 7.50 -18.96 37.13
C PRO A 394 7.00 -19.04 38.57
N SER A 395 7.38 -18.05 39.37
CA SER A 395 6.98 -17.97 40.77
C SER A 395 5.51 -17.60 40.95
N ARG A 396 4.80 -17.20 39.89
CA ARG A 396 3.37 -16.83 39.95
C ARG A 396 2.50 -18.07 39.83
N ARG A 397 1.57 -18.24 40.78
CA ARG A 397 0.69 -19.43 40.88
C ARG A 397 0.02 -19.82 39.57
N ILE A 398 -0.65 -18.88 38.90
CA ILE A 398 -1.38 -19.16 37.64
C ILE A 398 -0.45 -19.75 36.55
N MET A 399 0.76 -19.24 36.42
CA MET A 399 1.70 -19.72 35.40
C MET A 399 2.39 -21.02 35.83
N TYR A 400 2.64 -21.16 37.13
CA TYR A 400 3.13 -22.41 37.72
C TYR A 400 2.15 -23.55 37.48
N ASP A 401 0.87 -23.33 37.79
CA ASP A 401 -0.19 -24.31 37.65
C ASP A 401 -0.31 -24.73 36.17
N LYS A 402 -0.22 -23.79 35.21
CA LYS A 402 -0.15 -24.12 33.77
C LYS A 402 1.03 -25.02 33.40
N PHE A 403 2.23 -24.72 33.89
CA PHE A 403 3.40 -25.55 33.61
C PHE A 403 3.25 -26.94 34.25
N ARG A 404 2.68 -27.03 35.45
CA ARG A 404 2.38 -28.29 36.14
C ARG A 404 1.37 -29.13 35.37
N ASP A 405 0.29 -28.52 34.89
CA ASP A 405 -0.76 -29.19 34.13
C ASP A 405 -0.22 -29.73 32.80
N VAL A 406 0.57 -28.93 32.07
CA VAL A 406 1.19 -29.39 30.83
C VAL A 406 2.22 -30.49 31.09
N LYS A 407 3.00 -30.40 32.17
CA LYS A 407 3.94 -31.46 32.55
C LYS A 407 3.21 -32.78 32.81
N TYR A 408 2.16 -32.74 33.61
CA TYR A 408 1.35 -33.92 33.89
C TYR A 408 0.70 -34.48 32.61
N SER A 409 0.15 -33.62 31.77
CA SER A 409 -0.48 -34.02 30.50
C SER A 409 0.50 -34.70 29.53
N ARG A 410 1.74 -34.18 29.41
CA ARG A 410 2.74 -34.72 28.47
C ARG A 410 3.55 -35.89 29.02
N GLU A 411 3.85 -35.89 30.32
CA GLU A 411 4.80 -36.85 30.93
C GLU A 411 4.13 -37.82 31.90
N GLY A 412 2.89 -37.58 32.33
CA GLY A 412 2.22 -38.35 33.39
C GLY A 412 2.80 -38.12 34.79
N VAL A 413 3.69 -37.15 34.96
CA VAL A 413 4.41 -36.88 36.21
C VAL A 413 3.90 -35.59 36.86
N TRP A 414 3.45 -35.69 38.11
CA TRP A 414 3.06 -34.52 38.90
C TRP A 414 4.29 -33.72 39.34
N ALA A 415 4.31 -32.42 39.01
CA ALA A 415 5.19 -31.49 39.69
C ALA A 415 4.69 -31.25 41.14
N PRO A 416 5.57 -30.79 42.06
CA PRO A 416 5.19 -30.43 43.43
C PRO A 416 3.99 -29.48 43.47
N GLU A 417 3.33 -29.38 44.63
CA GLU A 417 2.32 -28.34 44.77
C GLU A 417 2.97 -26.95 44.82
N TYR A 418 2.25 -25.90 44.41
CA TYR A 418 2.77 -24.54 44.42
C TYR A 418 3.31 -24.10 45.79
N LYS A 419 2.65 -24.53 46.89
CA LYS A 419 3.09 -24.26 48.27
C LYS A 419 4.44 -24.91 48.59
N GLU A 420 4.71 -26.09 48.06
CA GLU A 420 5.97 -26.81 48.25
C GLU A 420 7.08 -26.24 47.37
N PHE A 421 6.74 -25.91 46.13
CA PHE A 421 7.65 -25.24 45.20
C PHE A 421 8.16 -23.91 45.75
N ARG A 422 7.29 -23.13 46.41
CA ARG A 422 7.65 -21.84 47.03
C ARG A 422 8.52 -21.93 48.28
N LYS A 423 8.60 -23.10 48.92
CA LYS A 423 9.44 -23.32 50.11
C LYS A 423 10.89 -23.64 49.76
N LYS A 424 11.15 -24.03 48.51
CA LYS A 424 12.48 -24.27 47.95
C LYS A 424 12.98 -23.00 47.28
#